data_AF-A0A3M2C1L5-F1
#
_entry.id   AF-A0A3M2C1L5-F1
#
_cell.length_a   1.000
_cell.length_b   1.000
_cell.length_c   1.000
_cell.angle_alpha   90.00
_cell.angle_beta   90.00
_cell.angle_gamma   90.00
#
_symmetry.space_group_name_H-M   'P 1'
#
loop_
_entity.id
_entity.type
_entity.pdbx_description
1 polymer ?
#
loop_
_entity_poly.entity_id
_entity_poly.type
_entity_poly.pdbx_seq_one_letter_code
_entity_poly.pdbx_strand_id
1 'polypeptide(L)'
;MSTKRSFKAVSISLLILACAVFAAAAGFAKEKGDDKGEGGHVTFTKEHPRGDVRPDKALVYVVRPAKLGFAIKSYFLCDDEILGINKGGSYFFAYVDPGRHVFWSKSENVDAVELEVEAGKTYYIQQQVRPGGLKARTRLKVLTEAEGEAALAKCGRNATMTDKGREKGEEIAREHKDATQKDLDRRAKKAKG
;
A
#
# COMPACT_ATOMS: atom_id res chain seq x y z
N MET A 1 -64.77 38.76 -14.62
CA MET A 1 -64.81 39.75 -13.53
C MET A 1 -64.48 39.00 -12.24
N SER A 2 -63.30 39.17 -11.64
CA SER A 2 -63.03 40.21 -10.63
C SER A 2 -64.04 40.08 -9.47
N THR A 3 -63.71 39.84 -8.20
CA THR A 3 -62.66 40.45 -7.37
C THR A 3 -62.76 39.91 -5.92
N LYS A 4 -61.69 40.10 -5.11
CA LYS A 4 -61.63 40.30 -3.63
C LYS A 4 -61.88 39.07 -2.73
N ARG A 5 -60.87 38.50 -2.02
CA ARG A 5 -60.11 38.96 -0.82
C ARG A 5 -60.97 39.43 0.37
N SER A 6 -60.93 38.67 1.47
CA SER A 6 -60.54 39.09 2.85
C SER A 6 -60.96 38.02 3.86
N PHE A 7 -60.00 37.35 4.52
CA PHE A 7 -59.48 37.65 5.86
C PHE A 7 -60.52 37.54 6.99
N LYS A 8 -60.46 36.43 7.74
CA LYS A 8 -60.81 36.38 9.16
C LYS A 8 -59.64 35.77 9.93
N ALA A 9 -59.03 36.61 10.77
CA ALA A 9 -58.12 36.20 11.82
C ALA A 9 -58.92 35.62 13.00
N VAL A 10 -58.43 34.54 13.62
CA VAL A 10 -58.86 34.13 14.96
C VAL A 10 -57.63 33.73 15.78
N SER A 11 -57.55 34.38 16.94
CA SER A 11 -56.63 34.33 18.08
C SER A 11 -56.04 32.96 18.47
N ILE A 12 -54.73 32.90 18.71
CA ILE A 12 -54.02 32.93 20.02
C ILE A 12 -54.38 31.76 20.95
N SER A 13 -53.41 30.90 21.21
CA SER A 13 -53.14 30.34 22.55
C SER A 13 -51.72 29.78 22.62
N LEU A 14 -50.97 30.36 23.55
CA LEU A 14 -49.60 30.09 23.94
C LEU A 14 -49.59 28.89 24.92
N LEU A 15 -48.75 27.88 24.71
CA LEU A 15 -48.28 27.02 25.80
C LEU A 15 -46.91 26.40 25.47
N ILE A 16 -45.93 26.79 26.27
CA ILE A 16 -44.56 26.30 26.32
C ILE A 16 -44.55 25.00 27.13
N LEU A 17 -43.94 23.93 26.62
CA LEU A 17 -43.31 22.92 27.49
C LEU A 17 -42.12 22.27 26.81
N ALA A 18 -41.04 22.20 27.58
CA ALA A 18 -39.68 21.86 27.19
C ALA A 18 -39.41 20.35 27.07
N CYS A 19 -38.23 20.05 26.51
CA CYS A 19 -37.41 18.87 26.75
C CYS A 19 -37.94 17.51 26.27
N ALA A 20 -37.45 17.07 25.10
CA ALA A 20 -36.78 15.77 25.02
C ALA A 20 -35.86 15.76 23.79
N VAL A 21 -34.57 15.86 24.07
CA VAL A 21 -33.49 15.44 23.18
C VAL A 21 -33.70 13.96 22.88
N PHE A 22 -34.29 13.63 21.74
CA PHE A 22 -34.14 12.29 21.19
C PHE A 22 -32.82 12.27 20.43
N ALA A 23 -31.78 11.88 21.15
CA ALA A 23 -30.48 11.57 20.59
C ALA A 23 -30.66 10.56 19.46
N ALA A 24 -30.44 11.03 18.24
CA ALA A 24 -30.21 10.18 17.09
C ALA A 24 -28.91 9.41 17.31
N ALA A 25 -28.99 8.23 17.92
CA ALA A 25 -27.92 7.25 17.86
C ALA A 25 -28.13 6.38 16.61
N ALA A 26 -28.12 7.02 15.43
CA ALA A 26 -27.63 6.33 14.26
C ALA A 26 -26.14 6.12 14.55
N GLY A 27 -25.78 4.90 14.96
CA GLY A 27 -24.40 4.50 15.15
C GLY A 27 -23.64 4.82 13.86
N PHE A 28 -22.92 5.94 13.86
CA PHE A 28 -21.83 6.16 12.95
C PHE A 28 -20.87 5.00 13.22
N ALA A 29 -20.96 3.99 12.35
CA ALA A 29 -19.92 3.01 12.20
C ALA A 29 -18.63 3.82 12.09
N LYS A 30 -17.77 3.70 13.11
CA LYS A 30 -16.44 4.28 13.11
C LYS A 30 -15.77 3.82 11.83
N GLU A 31 -15.72 4.69 10.83
CA GLU A 31 -14.98 4.46 9.61
C GLU A 31 -13.54 4.23 10.08
N LYS A 32 -13.09 2.98 9.97
CA LYS A 32 -11.74 2.58 10.35
C LYS A 32 -10.81 3.27 9.35
N GLY A 33 -10.49 4.53 9.65
CA GLY A 33 -9.66 5.40 8.85
C GLY A 33 -8.29 4.79 8.62
N ASP A 34 -7.65 5.27 7.55
CA ASP A 34 -6.37 4.82 7.03
C ASP A 34 -5.36 4.58 8.14
N ASP A 35 -4.78 3.38 8.15
CA ASP A 35 -3.75 3.02 9.11
C ASP A 35 -2.48 3.80 8.76
N LYS A 36 -2.31 4.97 9.38
CA LYS A 36 -1.07 5.74 9.37
C LYS A 36 -0.04 4.91 10.10
N GLY A 37 0.70 4.09 9.36
CA GLY A 37 1.66 3.17 9.96
C GLY A 37 2.67 3.93 10.82
N GLU A 38 3.24 3.24 11.82
CA GLU A 38 4.28 3.75 12.74
C GLU A 38 5.34 4.63 12.03
N GLY A 39 5.56 5.86 12.51
CA GLY A 39 6.50 6.84 11.94
C GLY A 39 5.96 7.70 10.78
N GLY A 40 4.77 7.40 10.25
CA GLY A 40 4.15 8.21 9.19
C GLY A 40 4.81 8.08 7.81
N HIS A 41 5.60 7.03 7.58
CA HIS A 41 6.31 6.77 6.31
C HIS A 41 5.40 6.27 5.17
N VAL A 42 4.23 5.72 5.51
CA VAL A 42 3.32 5.08 4.55
C VAL A 42 1.90 5.12 5.09
N THR A 43 0.93 5.35 4.22
CA THR A 43 -0.50 5.23 4.50
C THR A 43 -1.03 3.95 3.87
N PHE A 44 -1.93 3.27 4.59
CA PHE A 44 -2.60 2.08 4.07
C PHE A 44 -4.11 2.30 4.03
N THR A 45 -4.67 2.24 2.84
CA THR A 45 -6.09 2.49 2.60
C THR A 45 -6.80 1.23 2.11
N LYS A 46 -8.13 1.24 2.07
CA LYS A 46 -8.92 0.09 1.60
C LYS A 46 -9.14 0.11 0.09
N GLU A 47 -8.92 1.26 -0.54
CA GLU A 47 -9.01 1.37 -1.98
C GLU A 47 -8.08 0.36 -2.64
N HIS A 48 -8.51 -0.11 -3.81
CA HIS A 48 -7.76 -1.09 -4.57
C HIS A 48 -7.43 -0.55 -5.97
N PRO A 49 -6.74 0.60 -6.09
CA PRO A 49 -6.42 1.18 -7.37
C PRO A 49 -5.47 0.28 -8.16
N ARG A 50 -5.62 0.31 -9.48
CA ARG A 50 -4.73 -0.37 -10.43
C ARG A 50 -3.89 0.69 -11.13
N GLY A 51 -2.62 0.37 -11.37
CA GLY A 51 -1.80 1.16 -12.28
C GLY A 51 -2.23 0.93 -13.72
N ASP A 52 -2.23 2.00 -14.50
CA ASP A 52 -2.46 1.96 -15.94
C ASP A 52 -1.16 1.62 -16.65
N VAL A 53 -1.20 0.75 -17.66
CA VAL A 53 -0.01 0.42 -18.45
C VAL A 53 0.43 1.65 -19.25
N ARG A 54 1.70 2.05 -19.10
CA ARG A 54 2.28 3.21 -19.80
C ARG A 54 3.23 2.76 -20.90
N PRO A 55 3.22 3.38 -22.09
CA PRO A 55 4.06 2.96 -23.21
C PRO A 55 5.55 3.23 -23.00
N ASP A 56 5.91 4.11 -22.06
CA ASP A 56 7.28 4.57 -21.78
C ASP A 56 7.87 4.01 -20.47
N LYS A 57 7.09 3.24 -19.70
CA LYS A 57 7.50 2.70 -18.39
C LYS A 57 7.06 1.25 -18.23
N ALA A 58 7.77 0.52 -17.36
CA ALA A 58 7.30 -0.74 -16.83
C ALA A 58 6.39 -0.49 -15.62
N LEU A 59 5.26 -1.20 -15.52
CA LEU A 59 4.40 -1.19 -14.33
C LEU A 59 4.80 -2.34 -13.41
N VAL A 60 5.29 -2.04 -12.21
CA VAL A 60 5.74 -3.06 -11.24
C VAL A 60 4.81 -3.07 -10.05
N TYR A 61 4.09 -4.17 -9.86
CA TYR A 61 3.33 -4.46 -8.65
C TYR A 61 4.19 -5.21 -7.64
N VAL A 62 4.13 -4.75 -6.39
CA VAL A 62 4.80 -5.41 -5.27
C VAL A 62 3.75 -5.86 -4.27
N VAL A 63 3.61 -7.18 -4.13
CA VAL A 63 2.51 -7.80 -3.40
C VAL A 63 2.98 -8.56 -2.16
N ARG A 64 2.25 -8.43 -1.04
CA ARG A 64 2.45 -9.22 0.17
C ARG A 64 1.11 -9.76 0.68
N PRO A 65 0.54 -10.79 0.02
CA PRO A 65 -0.79 -11.31 0.38
C PRO A 65 -0.83 -12.00 1.75
N ALA A 66 0.30 -12.54 2.23
CA ALA A 66 0.38 -13.21 3.53
C ALA A 66 0.14 -12.20 4.67
N LYS A 67 -0.84 -12.49 5.53
CA LYS A 67 -1.18 -11.66 6.71
C LYS A 67 -0.25 -11.87 7.91
N LEU A 68 0.65 -12.86 7.84
CA LEU A 68 1.64 -13.10 8.88
C LEU A 68 2.55 -11.88 9.04
N GLY A 69 2.75 -11.44 10.29
CA GLY A 69 3.50 -10.21 10.58
C GLY A 69 2.80 -8.97 10.03
N PHE A 70 1.48 -8.84 10.21
CA PHE A 70 0.67 -7.75 9.66
C PHE A 70 1.16 -6.35 10.06
N ALA A 71 1.81 -6.21 11.22
CA ALA A 71 2.39 -4.95 11.68
C ALA A 71 3.83 -4.71 11.18
N ILE A 72 4.50 -5.75 10.67
CA ILE A 72 5.90 -5.67 10.21
C ILE A 72 5.91 -5.04 8.84
N LYS A 73 6.61 -3.90 8.71
CA LYS A 73 6.82 -3.22 7.44
C LYS A 73 8.08 -3.74 6.76
N SER A 74 8.04 -3.79 5.43
CA SER A 74 9.17 -4.16 4.59
C SER A 74 9.34 -3.11 3.51
N TYR A 75 10.54 -2.54 3.43
CA TYR A 75 10.91 -1.59 2.39
C TYR A 75 11.18 -2.35 1.10
N PHE A 76 10.89 -1.73 -0.03
CA PHE A 76 11.11 -2.31 -1.35
C PHE A 76 11.65 -1.24 -2.30
N LEU A 77 12.79 -1.54 -2.89
CA LEU A 77 13.60 -0.61 -3.66
C LEU A 77 13.90 -1.19 -5.04
N CYS A 78 14.14 -0.29 -5.98
CA CYS A 78 14.70 -0.57 -7.30
C CYS A 78 16.02 0.20 -7.38
N ASP A 79 17.12 -0.53 -7.50
CA ASP A 79 18.48 -0.01 -7.37
C ASP A 79 18.64 0.80 -6.08
N ASP A 80 18.83 2.12 -6.18
CA ASP A 80 18.97 3.01 -5.02
C ASP A 80 17.68 3.78 -4.68
N GLU A 81 16.59 3.56 -5.41
CA GLU A 81 15.33 4.28 -5.26
C GLU A 81 14.29 3.46 -4.49
N ILE A 82 13.66 4.09 -3.49
CA ILE A 82 12.55 3.51 -2.74
C ILE A 82 11.25 3.56 -3.55
N LEU A 83 10.69 2.39 -3.87
CA LEU A 83 9.42 2.31 -4.59
C LEU A 83 8.22 2.24 -3.65
N GLY A 84 8.38 1.59 -2.48
CA GLY A 84 7.22 1.35 -1.61
C GLY A 84 7.56 0.67 -0.28
N ILE A 85 6.57 0.68 0.62
CA ILE A 85 6.62 -0.02 1.90
C ILE A 85 5.35 -0.86 2.03
N ASN A 86 5.51 -2.17 2.17
CA ASN A 86 4.40 -3.09 2.38
C ASN A 86 4.37 -3.61 3.83
N LYS A 87 3.18 -4.01 4.26
CA LYS A 87 2.94 -4.86 5.44
C LYS A 87 2.12 -6.10 5.05
N GLY A 88 1.82 -6.97 6.01
CA GLY A 88 1.02 -8.17 5.73
C GLY A 88 -0.36 -7.85 5.16
N GLY A 89 -0.71 -8.47 4.04
CA GLY A 89 -1.98 -8.27 3.33
C GLY A 89 -2.07 -6.99 2.49
N SER A 90 -0.95 -6.34 2.16
CA SER A 90 -0.92 -5.10 1.38
C SER A 90 -0.14 -5.23 0.07
N TYR A 91 -0.31 -4.25 -0.79
CA TYR A 91 0.43 -4.08 -2.03
C TYR A 91 0.63 -2.60 -2.35
N PHE A 92 1.52 -2.31 -3.29
CA PHE A 92 1.58 -1.05 -4.04
C PHE A 92 2.01 -1.34 -5.47
N PHE A 93 2.02 -0.32 -6.31
CA PHE A 93 2.63 -0.36 -7.64
C PHE A 93 3.46 0.90 -7.89
N ALA A 94 4.45 0.77 -8.76
CA ALA A 94 5.31 1.86 -9.18
C ALA A 94 5.61 1.74 -10.69
N TYR A 95 6.00 2.87 -11.29
CA TYR A 95 6.46 2.92 -12.67
C TYR A 95 7.97 2.98 -12.67
N VAL A 96 8.60 2.07 -13.40
CA VAL A 96 10.06 1.93 -13.47
C VAL A 96 10.50 2.15 -14.91
N ASP A 97 11.68 2.74 -15.08
CA ASP A 97 12.28 2.85 -16.40
C ASP A 97 12.52 1.46 -17.03
N PRO A 98 12.41 1.32 -18.36
CA PRO A 98 12.77 0.08 -19.02
C PRO A 98 14.28 -0.18 -18.90
N GLY A 99 14.65 -1.43 -18.64
CA GLY A 99 16.04 -1.84 -18.52
C GLY A 99 16.25 -2.93 -17.46
N ARG A 100 17.53 -3.21 -17.20
CA ARG A 100 17.96 -4.19 -16.20
C ARG A 100 18.11 -3.49 -14.85
N HIS A 101 17.34 -3.95 -13.86
CA HIS A 101 17.31 -3.37 -12.52
C HIS A 101 17.51 -4.41 -11.44
N VAL A 102 17.99 -3.98 -10.27
CA VAL A 102 18.03 -4.78 -9.06
C VAL A 102 16.88 -4.38 -8.15
N PHE A 103 15.88 -5.24 -8.04
CA PHE A 103 14.81 -5.07 -7.07
C PHE A 103 15.18 -5.76 -5.76
N TRP A 104 15.05 -5.07 -4.65
CA TRP A 104 15.40 -5.65 -3.36
C TRP A 104 14.48 -5.18 -2.24
N SER A 105 14.40 -6.01 -1.21
CA SER A 105 13.57 -5.73 -0.05
C SER A 105 14.35 -5.81 1.23
N LYS A 106 14.08 -4.88 2.14
CA LYS A 106 14.61 -4.86 3.50
C LYS A 106 13.53 -5.15 4.53
N SER A 107 13.78 -6.16 5.36
CA SER A 107 13.08 -6.42 6.63
C SER A 107 14.13 -6.73 7.70
N GLU A 108 14.11 -7.89 8.36
CA GLU A 108 15.26 -8.37 9.17
C GLU A 108 16.50 -8.54 8.28
N ASN A 109 16.34 -9.19 7.11
CA ASN A 109 17.39 -9.36 6.09
C ASN A 109 17.18 -8.43 4.88
N VAL A 110 18.17 -8.41 3.99
CA VAL A 110 18.02 -8.00 2.59
C VAL A 110 17.79 -9.24 1.75
N ASP A 111 16.94 -9.14 0.73
CA ASP A 111 16.82 -10.13 -0.32
C ASP A 111 16.58 -9.42 -1.66
N ALA A 112 17.36 -9.80 -2.67
CA ALA A 112 17.44 -9.11 -3.95
C ALA A 112 17.15 -10.04 -5.14
N VAL A 113 16.55 -9.49 -6.18
CA VAL A 113 16.35 -10.12 -7.48
C VAL A 113 16.75 -9.14 -8.56
N GLU A 114 17.42 -9.66 -9.58
CA GLU A 114 17.70 -8.89 -10.77
C GLU A 114 16.66 -9.25 -11.83
N LEU A 115 16.14 -8.24 -12.52
CA LEU A 115 15.09 -8.41 -13.52
C LEU A 115 15.24 -7.36 -14.61
N GLU A 116 15.11 -7.79 -15.85
CA GLU A 116 14.95 -6.90 -17.00
C GLU A 116 13.47 -6.61 -17.21
N VAL A 117 13.10 -5.33 -17.22
CA VAL A 117 11.74 -4.85 -17.40
C VAL A 117 11.61 -4.01 -18.67
N GLU A 118 10.51 -4.17 -19.37
CA GLU A 118 10.26 -3.50 -20.64
C GLU A 118 9.11 -2.48 -20.53
N ALA A 119 9.17 -1.45 -21.37
CA ALA A 119 8.11 -0.46 -21.46
C ALA A 119 6.78 -1.11 -21.89
N GLY A 120 5.66 -0.64 -21.36
CA GLY A 120 4.35 -1.17 -21.71
C GLY A 120 4.06 -2.57 -21.15
N LYS A 121 4.91 -3.12 -20.27
CA LYS A 121 4.68 -4.42 -19.61
C LYS A 121 4.42 -4.28 -18.12
N THR A 122 3.69 -5.27 -17.58
CA THR A 122 3.38 -5.37 -16.16
C THR A 122 4.15 -6.51 -15.52
N TYR A 123 4.74 -6.25 -14.36
CA TYR A 123 5.54 -7.21 -13.60
C TYR A 123 5.02 -7.32 -12.17
N TYR A 124 5.14 -8.52 -11.59
CA TYR A 124 4.68 -8.83 -10.25
C TYR A 124 5.80 -9.40 -9.40
N ILE A 125 6.09 -8.77 -8.27
CA ILE A 125 7.11 -9.23 -7.32
C ILE A 125 6.45 -9.45 -5.96
N GLN A 126 6.50 -10.70 -5.48
CA GLN A 126 5.96 -11.07 -4.19
C GLN A 126 7.01 -10.96 -3.08
N GLN A 127 6.69 -10.20 -2.05
CA GLN A 127 7.40 -10.23 -0.77
C GLN A 127 6.84 -11.36 0.10
N GLN A 128 7.58 -12.46 0.17
CA GLN A 128 7.25 -13.58 1.05
C GLN A 128 7.82 -13.35 2.44
N VAL A 129 7.00 -13.59 3.44
CA VAL A 129 7.41 -13.54 4.85
C VAL A 129 8.01 -14.88 5.22
N ARG A 130 9.19 -14.86 5.83
CA ARG A 130 9.83 -16.04 6.42
C ARG A 130 10.02 -15.82 7.93
N PRO A 131 9.86 -16.85 8.77
CA PRO A 131 10.26 -16.76 10.17
C PRO A 131 11.72 -16.29 10.25
N GLY A 132 11.98 -15.31 11.11
CA GLY A 132 13.33 -14.84 11.46
C GLY A 132 13.60 -15.02 12.95
N GLY A 133 14.74 -14.53 13.41
CA GLY A 133 15.16 -14.69 14.81
C GLY A 133 14.44 -13.76 15.77
N LEU A 134 14.33 -12.47 15.40
CA LEU A 134 13.69 -11.43 16.22
C LEU A 134 12.52 -10.76 15.48
N LYS A 135 12.61 -10.65 14.15
CA LYS A 135 11.59 -10.08 13.27
C LYS A 135 11.41 -10.99 12.06
N ALA A 136 10.38 -10.73 11.26
CA ALA A 136 10.16 -11.54 10.06
C ALA A 136 11.15 -11.17 8.95
N ARG A 137 11.69 -12.19 8.28
CA ARG A 137 12.55 -12.07 7.10
C ARG A 137 11.71 -11.90 5.83
N THR A 138 12.31 -11.29 4.81
CA THR A 138 11.72 -11.11 3.47
C THR A 138 12.40 -12.02 2.45
N ARG A 139 11.64 -12.55 1.49
CA ARG A 139 12.14 -13.23 0.30
C ARG A 139 11.31 -12.82 -0.91
N LEU A 140 11.97 -12.36 -1.95
CA LEU A 140 11.40 -11.98 -3.22
C LEU A 140 11.21 -13.19 -4.14
N LYS A 141 10.02 -13.26 -4.73
CA LYS A 141 9.68 -14.17 -5.83
C LYS A 141 9.09 -13.33 -6.96
N VAL A 142 9.71 -13.37 -8.13
CA VAL A 142 9.11 -12.85 -9.37
C VAL A 142 7.99 -13.82 -9.76
N LEU A 143 6.81 -13.28 -10.05
CA LEU A 143 5.61 -14.05 -10.36
C LEU A 143 5.30 -13.99 -11.85
N THR A 144 4.59 -15.00 -12.34
CA THR A 144 3.88 -14.87 -13.62
C THR A 144 2.71 -13.90 -13.47
N GLU A 145 2.17 -13.42 -14.58
CA GLU A 145 0.99 -12.54 -14.58
C GLU A 145 -0.19 -13.17 -13.83
N ALA A 146 -0.53 -14.43 -14.14
CA ALA A 146 -1.62 -15.15 -13.47
C ALA A 146 -1.38 -15.32 -11.95
N GLU A 147 -0.15 -15.65 -11.53
CA GLU A 147 0.20 -15.72 -10.12
C GLU A 147 0.11 -14.33 -9.45
N GLY A 148 0.55 -13.29 -10.15
CA GLY A 148 0.55 -11.90 -9.74
C GLY A 148 -0.85 -11.37 -9.48
N GLU A 149 -1.76 -11.55 -10.43
CA GLU A 149 -3.17 -11.18 -10.32
C GLU A 149 -3.83 -11.91 -9.15
N ALA A 150 -3.61 -13.21 -9.01
CA ALA A 150 -4.15 -14.00 -7.91
C ALA A 150 -3.59 -13.57 -6.55
N ALA A 151 -2.34 -13.11 -6.50
CA ALA A 151 -1.73 -12.56 -5.28
C ALA A 151 -2.27 -11.17 -4.94
N LEU A 152 -2.41 -10.30 -5.95
CA LEU A 152 -2.94 -8.96 -5.80
C LEU A 152 -4.40 -8.96 -5.33
N ALA A 153 -5.24 -9.84 -5.87
CA ALA A 153 -6.62 -10.02 -5.43
C ALA A 153 -6.74 -10.40 -3.94
N LYS A 154 -5.70 -11.00 -3.34
CA LYS A 154 -5.65 -11.35 -1.91
C LYS A 154 -5.18 -10.20 -1.02
N CYS A 155 -4.64 -9.13 -1.58
CA CYS A 155 -4.23 -7.95 -0.83
C CYS A 155 -5.44 -7.05 -0.55
N GLY A 156 -5.65 -6.70 0.71
CA GLY A 156 -6.80 -5.89 1.13
C GLY A 156 -6.46 -4.43 1.42
N ARG A 157 -5.21 -4.02 1.18
CA ARG A 157 -4.70 -2.68 1.49
C ARG A 157 -3.76 -2.19 0.40
N ASN A 158 -4.03 -1.02 -0.16
CA ASN A 158 -3.07 -0.29 -0.97
C ASN A 158 -2.14 0.51 -0.05
N ALA A 159 -0.84 0.51 -0.34
CA ALA A 159 0.16 1.28 0.37
C ALA A 159 0.58 2.49 -0.47
N THR A 160 0.47 3.68 0.11
CA THR A 160 0.91 4.93 -0.51
C THR A 160 2.05 5.53 0.30
N MET A 161 3.18 5.78 -0.36
CA MET A 161 4.39 6.35 0.26
C MET A 161 4.19 7.82 0.62
N THR A 162 4.68 8.25 1.78
CA THR A 162 4.74 9.67 2.17
C THR A 162 6.14 10.25 1.91
N ASP A 163 6.29 11.58 1.96
CA ASP A 163 7.61 12.23 1.81
C ASP A 163 8.62 11.76 2.86
N LYS A 164 8.18 11.63 4.13
CA LYS A 164 9.01 11.04 5.19
C LYS A 164 9.43 9.60 4.90
N GLY A 165 8.56 8.84 4.22
CA GLY A 165 8.87 7.49 3.79
C GLY A 165 9.93 7.45 2.69
N ARG A 166 9.91 8.43 1.77
CA ARG A 166 10.95 8.60 0.75
C ARG A 166 12.31 8.92 1.38
N GLU A 167 12.36 9.91 2.27
CA GLU A 167 13.56 10.26 3.03
C GLU A 167 14.13 9.05 3.78
N LYS A 168 13.27 8.28 4.46
CA LYS A 168 13.69 7.06 5.15
C LYS A 168 14.19 5.99 4.18
N GLY A 169 13.59 5.90 3.00
CA GLY A 169 14.00 4.97 1.95
C GLY A 169 15.39 5.29 1.40
N GLU A 170 15.73 6.56 1.22
CA GLU A 170 17.09 6.97 0.82
C GLU A 170 18.15 6.58 1.86
N GLU A 171 17.83 6.73 3.15
CA GLU A 171 18.69 6.26 4.23
C GLU A 171 18.90 4.73 4.14
N ILE A 172 17.80 3.97 4.02
CA ILE A 172 17.83 2.51 3.86
C ILE A 172 18.65 2.09 2.63
N ALA A 173 18.51 2.81 1.51
CA ALA A 173 19.29 2.55 0.31
C ALA A 173 20.79 2.68 0.60
N ARG A 174 21.23 3.78 1.21
CA ARG A 174 22.63 4.02 1.56
C ARG A 174 23.20 2.97 2.51
N GLU A 175 22.45 2.59 3.54
CA GLU A 175 22.93 1.66 4.59
C GLU A 175 23.06 0.21 4.11
N HIS A 176 22.37 -0.17 3.03
CA HIS A 176 22.23 -1.58 2.65
C HIS A 176 22.72 -1.95 1.24
N LYS A 177 23.36 -1.03 0.50
CA LYS A 177 23.93 -1.32 -0.83
C LYS A 177 24.83 -2.57 -0.83
N ASP A 178 25.74 -2.66 0.13
CA ASP A 178 26.65 -3.80 0.25
C ASP A 178 25.93 -5.13 0.53
N ALA A 179 24.84 -5.07 1.30
CA ALA A 179 24.05 -6.24 1.63
C ALA A 179 23.26 -6.75 0.41
N THR A 180 22.83 -5.84 -0.47
CA THR A 180 22.17 -6.18 -1.74
C THR A 180 23.10 -6.97 -2.65
N GLN A 181 24.34 -6.48 -2.88
CA GLN A 181 25.31 -7.20 -3.72
C GLN A 181 25.66 -8.58 -3.14
N LYS A 182 25.89 -8.66 -1.82
CA LYS A 182 26.16 -9.94 -1.15
C LYS A 182 25.02 -10.95 -1.32
N ASP A 183 23.76 -10.49 -1.34
CA ASP A 183 22.62 -11.38 -1.55
C ASP A 183 22.54 -11.90 -2.99
N LEU A 184 22.79 -11.04 -3.98
CA LEU A 184 22.87 -11.44 -5.39
C LEU A 184 23.93 -12.51 -5.61
N ASP A 185 25.14 -12.32 -5.06
CA ASP A 185 26.23 -13.28 -5.17
C ASP A 185 25.86 -14.63 -4.53
N ARG A 186 25.22 -14.58 -3.36
CA ARG A 186 24.73 -15.78 -2.65
C ARG A 186 23.70 -16.53 -3.49
N ARG A 187 22.76 -15.84 -4.12
CA ARG A 187 21.75 -16.42 -5.01
C ARG A 187 22.39 -17.03 -6.26
N ALA A 188 23.33 -16.34 -6.87
CA ALA A 188 24.06 -16.83 -8.05
C ALA A 188 24.85 -18.11 -7.74
N LYS A 189 25.53 -18.17 -6.58
CA LYS A 189 26.23 -19.39 -6.12
C LYS A 189 25.26 -20.56 -5.93
N LYS A 190 24.10 -20.31 -5.31
CA LYS A 190 23.09 -21.35 -5.09
C LYS A 190 22.42 -21.83 -6.38
N ALA A 191 22.36 -21.01 -7.43
CA ALA A 191 21.81 -21.43 -8.73
C ALA A 191 22.78 -22.34 -9.52
N LYS A 192 24.07 -22.32 -9.18
CA LYS A 192 25.13 -23.09 -9.87
C LYS A 192 25.47 -24.42 -9.20
N GLY A 193 25.01 -24.66 -7.97
CA GLY A 193 25.24 -25.89 -7.21
C GLY A 193 23.94 -26.62 -6.96
#